data_AF-A0A349ULX4-F1
#
_entry.id   AF-A0A349ULX4-F1
#
_cell.length_a   1.000
_cell.length_b   1.000
_cell.length_c   1.000
_cell.angle_alpha   90.00
_cell.angle_beta   90.00
_cell.angle_gamma   90.00
#
_symmetry.space_group_name_H-M   'P 1'
#
loop_
_entity.id
_entity.type
_entity.pdbx_description
1 polymer ?
#
loop_
_entity_poly.entity_id
_entity_poly.type
_entity_poly.pdbx_seq_one_letter_code
_entity_poly.pdbx_strand_id
1 'polypeptide(L)'
;MNAKRILGMVVMAVVAALAATGLWMSRGRDALLITRDSRPEAVMGTQTHLLAVVEADRDEEADEALQAAEDELRNVELQMSRRIELSDVSKLNAAPAGQLVELSPQTVEVLRASRRLWEQSDGAFDVTIRPLILLWMQAGRDGAPPTAQRLAAAREESRWSDLELHDDGAVKHKATAAVDLGGIAKGYGIDRAVEA
;
A
#
# COMPACT_ATOMS: atom_id res chain seq x y z
N MET A 1 13.83 -30.00 -69.97
CA MET A 1 14.21 -29.28 -68.73
C MET A 1 14.98 -30.26 -67.84
N ASN A 2 16.21 -29.94 -67.43
CA ASN A 2 17.16 -30.93 -66.88
C ASN A 2 16.78 -31.28 -65.43
N ALA A 3 16.65 -32.57 -65.07
CA ALA A 3 16.16 -33.01 -63.76
C ALA A 3 16.94 -32.42 -62.57
N LYS A 4 18.25 -32.18 -62.76
CA LYS A 4 19.11 -31.49 -61.80
C LYS A 4 18.70 -30.03 -61.53
N ARG A 5 18.14 -29.33 -62.52
CA ARG A 5 17.62 -27.95 -62.39
C ARG A 5 16.31 -27.90 -61.62
N ILE A 6 15.45 -28.92 -61.77
CA ILE A 6 14.19 -29.03 -61.03
C ILE A 6 14.49 -29.32 -59.56
N LEU A 7 15.37 -30.28 -59.27
CA LEU A 7 15.80 -30.60 -57.91
C LEU A 7 16.44 -29.39 -57.21
N GLY A 8 17.30 -28.65 -57.92
CA GLY A 8 17.89 -27.41 -57.39
C GLY A 8 16.87 -26.32 -57.07
N MET A 9 15.83 -26.15 -57.89
CA MET A 9 14.73 -25.21 -57.62
C MET A 9 13.91 -25.60 -56.39
N VAL A 10 13.60 -26.89 -56.23
CA VAL A 10 12.82 -27.37 -55.07
C VAL A 10 13.61 -27.18 -53.76
N VAL A 11 14.90 -27.50 -53.75
CA VAL A 11 15.76 -27.31 -52.56
C VAL A 11 15.86 -25.82 -52.19
N MET A 12 16.05 -24.94 -53.18
CA MET A 12 16.06 -23.49 -52.96
C MET A 12 14.73 -22.98 -52.38
N ALA A 13 13.60 -23.47 -52.87
CA ALA A 13 12.29 -23.07 -52.36
C ALA A 13 12.06 -23.51 -50.90
N VAL A 14 12.51 -24.73 -50.54
CA VAL A 14 12.42 -25.24 -49.16
C VAL A 14 13.32 -24.44 -48.22
N VAL A 15 14.56 -24.16 -48.63
CA VAL A 15 15.48 -23.33 -47.84
C VAL A 15 14.94 -21.92 -47.65
N ALA A 16 14.35 -21.32 -48.69
CA ALA A 16 13.70 -20.01 -48.58
C ALA A 16 12.49 -20.04 -47.64
N ALA A 17 11.66 -21.10 -47.68
CA ALA A 17 10.51 -21.26 -46.79
C ALA A 17 10.92 -21.45 -45.32
N LEU A 18 11.96 -22.25 -45.06
CA LEU A 18 12.54 -22.45 -43.73
C LEU A 18 13.21 -21.19 -43.20
N ALA A 19 13.92 -20.44 -44.05
CA ALA A 19 14.49 -19.16 -43.70
C ALA A 19 13.40 -18.11 -43.41
N ALA A 20 12.30 -18.10 -44.16
CA ALA A 20 11.17 -17.19 -43.94
C ALA A 20 10.40 -17.52 -42.66
N THR A 21 10.16 -18.80 -42.36
CA THR A 21 9.55 -19.22 -41.09
C THR A 21 10.49 -18.97 -39.91
N GLY A 22 11.79 -19.23 -40.08
CA GLY A 22 12.81 -18.87 -39.10
C GLY A 22 12.85 -17.36 -38.84
N LEU A 23 12.79 -16.52 -39.89
CA LEU A 23 12.71 -15.06 -39.75
C LEU A 23 11.37 -14.58 -39.17
N TRP A 24 10.27 -15.29 -39.40
CA TRP A 24 8.96 -14.97 -38.83
C TRP A 24 8.87 -15.36 -37.34
N MET A 25 9.53 -16.45 -36.96
CA MET A 25 9.68 -16.88 -35.57
C MET A 25 10.76 -16.06 -34.82
N SER A 26 11.81 -15.59 -35.51
CA SER A 26 12.92 -14.83 -34.92
C SER A 26 12.81 -13.31 -35.05
N ARG A 27 11.94 -12.79 -35.93
CA ARG A 27 11.38 -11.44 -35.74
C ARG A 27 10.53 -11.57 -34.50
N GLY A 28 11.20 -11.41 -33.37
CA GLY A 28 10.61 -11.38 -32.06
C GLY A 28 9.31 -10.61 -32.16
N ARG A 29 8.28 -11.16 -31.53
CA ARG A 29 7.22 -10.32 -31.01
C ARG A 29 7.95 -9.24 -30.21
N ASP A 30 8.23 -8.10 -30.81
CA ASP A 30 8.40 -6.86 -30.06
C ASP A 30 7.07 -6.78 -29.34
N ALA A 31 7.04 -7.29 -28.11
CA ALA A 31 5.81 -7.41 -27.36
C ALA A 31 5.31 -5.98 -27.25
N LEU A 32 4.20 -5.71 -27.94
CA LEU A 32 3.61 -4.39 -27.94
C LEU A 32 3.24 -4.13 -26.49
N LEU A 33 4.02 -3.32 -25.78
CA LEU A 33 3.70 -2.98 -24.41
C LEU A 33 2.55 -1.99 -24.43
N ILE A 34 1.51 -2.30 -23.67
CA ILE A 34 0.40 -1.40 -23.42
C ILE A 34 0.46 -0.95 -21.97
N THR A 35 -0.05 0.26 -21.72
CA THR A 35 -0.25 0.78 -20.37
C THR A 35 -1.74 0.81 -20.09
N ARG A 36 -2.12 0.26 -18.93
CA ARG A 36 -3.44 0.44 -18.33
C ARG A 36 -3.30 1.29 -17.08
N ASP A 37 -4.25 2.18 -16.87
CA ASP A 37 -4.30 3.05 -15.71
C ASP A 37 -5.66 2.99 -15.01
N SER A 38 -5.64 3.01 -13.67
CA SER A 38 -6.81 3.19 -12.84
C SER A 38 -6.60 4.37 -11.90
N ARG A 39 -7.64 5.19 -11.72
CA ARG A 39 -7.62 6.38 -10.83
C ARG A 39 -8.75 6.30 -9.81
N PRO A 40 -8.63 5.41 -8.82
CA PRO A 40 -9.70 5.25 -7.85
C PRO A 40 -9.86 6.50 -7.00
N GLU A 41 -11.12 6.89 -6.83
CA GLU A 41 -11.47 8.07 -6.06
C GLU A 41 -11.43 7.79 -4.55
N ALA A 42 -10.92 8.77 -3.81
CA ALA A 42 -10.99 8.88 -2.36
C ALA A 42 -10.36 7.73 -1.55
N VAL A 43 -9.45 6.94 -2.12
CA VAL A 43 -8.73 5.88 -1.41
C VAL A 43 -7.71 6.45 -0.43
N MET A 44 -7.76 5.98 0.83
CA MET A 44 -6.88 6.41 1.92
C MET A 44 -6.84 7.93 2.15
N GLY A 45 -7.94 8.62 1.81
CA GLY A 45 -8.07 10.08 1.95
C GLY A 45 -7.19 10.89 0.99
N THR A 46 -6.82 10.34 -0.17
CA THR A 46 -6.03 11.05 -1.18
C THR A 46 -6.47 10.67 -2.61
N GLN A 47 -5.76 11.21 -3.60
CA GLN A 47 -5.89 10.78 -5.00
C GLN A 47 -4.90 9.65 -5.26
N THR A 48 -5.38 8.59 -5.89
CA THR A 48 -4.60 7.38 -6.19
C THR A 48 -4.53 7.18 -7.69
N HIS A 49 -3.37 6.75 -8.18
CA HIS A 49 -3.15 6.43 -9.59
C HIS A 49 -2.33 5.15 -9.67
N LEU A 50 -2.94 4.11 -10.23
CA LEU A 50 -2.36 2.79 -10.43
C LEU A 50 -2.04 2.62 -11.91
N LEU A 51 -0.89 2.02 -12.21
CA LEU A 51 -0.39 1.82 -13.57
C LEU A 51 0.13 0.39 -13.72
N ALA A 52 -0.37 -0.30 -14.74
CA ALA A 52 0.13 -1.61 -15.16
C ALA A 52 0.71 -1.50 -16.57
N VAL A 53 1.90 -2.06 -16.77
CA VAL A 53 2.56 -2.14 -18.08
C VAL A 53 2.75 -3.61 -18.41
N VAL A 54 2.04 -4.07 -19.45
CA VAL A 54 1.98 -5.48 -19.84
C VAL A 54 2.15 -5.63 -21.35
N GLU A 55 2.40 -6.85 -21.79
CA GLU A 55 2.31 -7.21 -23.21
C GLU A 55 0.84 -7.12 -23.67
N ALA A 56 0.60 -6.71 -24.92
CA ALA A 56 -0.75 -6.44 -25.43
C ALA A 56 -1.71 -7.63 -25.39
N ASP A 57 -1.21 -8.86 -25.36
CA ASP A 57 -2.02 -10.07 -25.22
C ASP A 57 -2.40 -10.38 -23.76
N ARG A 58 -1.93 -9.59 -22.79
CA ARG A 58 -2.21 -9.68 -21.36
C ARG A 58 -3.06 -8.50 -20.84
N ASP A 59 -3.85 -7.90 -21.72
CA ASP A 59 -4.68 -6.72 -21.39
C ASP A 59 -5.66 -6.98 -20.24
N GLU A 60 -6.34 -8.14 -20.28
CA GLU A 60 -7.29 -8.54 -19.22
C GLU A 60 -6.57 -8.77 -17.88
N GLU A 61 -5.37 -9.35 -17.89
CA GLU A 61 -4.56 -9.54 -16.67
C GLU A 61 -4.14 -8.20 -16.04
N ALA A 62 -3.92 -7.16 -16.84
CA ALA A 62 -3.61 -5.83 -16.31
C ALA A 62 -4.79 -5.21 -15.58
N ASP A 63 -6.01 -5.34 -16.12
CA ASP A 63 -7.21 -4.83 -15.47
C ASP A 63 -7.49 -5.59 -14.15
N GLU A 64 -7.32 -6.92 -14.14
CA GLU A 64 -7.44 -7.72 -12.93
C GLU A 64 -6.41 -7.33 -11.85
N ALA A 65 -5.15 -7.12 -12.23
CA ALA A 65 -4.10 -6.68 -11.32
C ALA A 65 -4.38 -5.27 -10.75
N LEU A 66 -4.86 -4.34 -11.58
CA LEU A 66 -5.23 -3.00 -11.13
C LEU A 66 -6.40 -3.03 -10.15
N GLN A 67 -7.39 -3.89 -10.37
CA GLN A 67 -8.51 -4.08 -9.45
C GLN A 67 -8.04 -4.69 -8.12
N ALA A 68 -7.20 -5.73 -8.16
CA ALA A 68 -6.65 -6.37 -6.97
C ALA A 68 -5.82 -5.38 -6.13
N ALA A 69 -4.99 -4.57 -6.79
CA ALA A 69 -4.22 -3.51 -6.15
C ALA A 69 -5.12 -2.45 -5.48
N GLU A 70 -6.20 -2.03 -6.14
CA GLU A 70 -7.17 -1.10 -5.56
C GLU A 70 -7.88 -1.71 -4.35
N ASP A 71 -8.34 -2.96 -4.45
CA ASP A 71 -9.05 -3.66 -3.39
C ASP A 71 -8.18 -3.77 -2.14
N GLU A 72 -6.89 -4.02 -2.29
CA GLU A 72 -5.97 -4.09 -1.16
C GLU A 72 -5.72 -2.73 -0.51
N LEU A 73 -5.60 -1.65 -1.30
CA LEU A 73 -5.55 -0.29 -0.74
C LEU A 73 -6.82 0.04 0.06
N ARG A 74 -7.99 -0.38 -0.42
CA ARG A 74 -9.26 -0.19 0.28
C ARG A 74 -9.34 -1.04 1.54
N ASN A 75 -8.85 -2.26 1.51
CA ASN A 75 -8.76 -3.15 2.67
C ASN A 75 -7.88 -2.52 3.77
N VAL A 76 -6.71 -2.00 3.42
CA VAL A 76 -5.84 -1.27 4.36
C VAL A 76 -6.53 -0.02 4.90
N GLU A 77 -7.27 0.74 4.08
CA GLU A 77 -8.07 1.87 4.57
C GLU A 77 -9.13 1.43 5.59
N LEU A 78 -9.88 0.38 5.30
CA LEU A 78 -10.94 -0.15 6.17
C LEU A 78 -10.40 -0.53 7.55
N GLN A 79 -9.18 -1.07 7.61
CA GLN A 79 -8.54 -1.51 8.86
C GLN A 79 -7.84 -0.37 9.60
N MET A 80 -7.17 0.55 8.91
CA MET A 80 -6.22 1.49 9.53
C MET A 80 -6.70 2.96 9.56
N SER A 81 -7.89 3.25 9.03
CA SER A 81 -8.42 4.62 8.99
C SER A 81 -8.89 5.12 10.35
N ARG A 82 -8.48 6.33 10.73
CA ARG A 82 -8.99 7.04 11.92
C ARG A 82 -10.41 7.61 11.73
N ARG A 83 -10.97 7.50 10.53
CA ARG A 83 -12.27 8.08 10.14
C ARG A 83 -13.37 7.02 10.00
N ILE A 84 -12.99 5.76 9.83
CA ILE A 84 -13.92 4.64 9.70
C ILE A 84 -14.12 4.06 11.08
N GLU A 85 -15.35 4.12 11.59
CA GLU A 85 -15.67 3.76 12.97
C GLU A 85 -15.31 2.30 13.30
N LEU A 86 -15.49 1.39 12.34
CA LEU A 86 -15.24 -0.03 12.52
C LEU A 86 -13.79 -0.46 12.23
N SER A 87 -12.89 0.49 11.92
CA SER A 87 -11.48 0.19 11.71
C SER A 87 -10.79 -0.23 13.01
N ASP A 88 -9.71 -0.98 12.91
CA ASP A 88 -8.88 -1.39 14.03
C ASP A 88 -8.33 -0.17 14.79
N VAL A 89 -7.87 0.84 14.05
CA VAL A 89 -7.34 2.09 14.64
C VAL A 89 -8.42 2.86 15.39
N SER A 90 -9.63 2.96 14.86
CA SER A 90 -10.74 3.65 15.54
C SER A 90 -11.18 2.89 16.79
N LYS A 91 -11.30 1.54 16.71
CA LYS A 91 -11.62 0.68 17.85
C LYS A 91 -10.57 0.80 18.95
N LEU A 92 -9.28 0.69 18.61
CA LEU A 92 -8.19 0.84 19.56
C LEU A 92 -8.20 2.22 20.23
N ASN A 93 -8.41 3.28 19.45
CA ASN A 93 -8.48 4.64 19.98
C ASN A 93 -9.68 4.85 20.91
N ALA A 94 -10.83 4.23 20.63
CA ALA A 94 -12.03 4.33 21.45
C ALA A 94 -12.02 3.42 22.70
N ALA A 95 -11.16 2.42 22.75
CA ALA A 95 -11.14 1.44 23.83
C ALA A 95 -10.75 2.04 25.19
N PRO A 96 -11.37 1.55 26.29
CA PRO A 96 -10.93 1.82 27.66
C PRO A 96 -9.49 1.37 27.91
N ALA A 97 -8.84 1.98 28.90
CA ALA A 97 -7.54 1.54 29.37
C ALA A 97 -7.62 0.10 29.95
N GLY A 98 -6.60 -0.71 29.68
CA GLY A 98 -6.48 -2.09 30.17
C GLY A 98 -7.30 -3.12 29.39
N GLN A 99 -8.07 -2.72 28.38
CA GLN A 99 -8.80 -3.63 27.53
C GLN A 99 -7.95 -4.06 26.32
N LEU A 100 -7.87 -5.38 26.08
CA LEU A 100 -7.32 -5.92 24.84
C LEU A 100 -8.30 -5.66 23.70
N VAL A 101 -7.80 -5.03 22.65
CA VAL A 101 -8.52 -4.84 21.40
C VAL A 101 -7.90 -5.77 20.38
N GLU A 102 -8.70 -6.70 19.86
CA GLU A 102 -8.33 -7.53 18.73
C GLU A 102 -8.13 -6.66 17.49
N LEU A 103 -7.01 -6.88 16.79
CA LEU A 103 -6.64 -6.15 15.58
C LEU A 103 -6.35 -7.15 14.47
N SER A 104 -6.57 -6.75 13.22
CA SER A 104 -6.15 -7.58 12.09
C SER A 104 -4.63 -7.81 12.11
N PRO A 105 -4.16 -8.94 11.56
CA PRO A 105 -2.73 -9.21 11.45
C PRO A 105 -1.95 -8.09 10.76
N GLN A 106 -2.54 -7.45 9.74
CA GLN A 106 -1.95 -6.33 9.01
C GLN A 106 -1.79 -5.10 9.91
N THR A 107 -2.79 -4.75 10.73
CA THR A 107 -2.66 -3.64 11.69
C THR A 107 -1.58 -3.93 12.76
N VAL A 108 -1.53 -5.16 13.28
CA VAL A 108 -0.48 -5.57 14.24
C VAL A 108 0.91 -5.46 13.60
N GLU A 109 1.06 -5.90 12.35
CA GLU A 109 2.30 -5.79 11.59
C GLU A 109 2.76 -4.33 11.46
N VAL A 110 1.85 -3.43 11.06
CA VAL A 110 2.14 -2.00 10.92
C VAL A 110 2.49 -1.35 12.26
N LEU A 111 1.82 -1.73 13.35
CA LEU A 111 2.17 -1.24 14.70
C LEU A 111 3.56 -1.71 15.14
N ARG A 112 3.92 -2.96 14.85
CA ARG A 112 5.29 -3.49 15.13
C ARG A 112 6.34 -2.77 14.28
N ALA A 113 6.06 -2.53 13.00
CA ALA A 113 6.94 -1.75 12.14
C ALA A 113 7.11 -0.31 12.68
N SER A 114 6.01 0.30 13.12
CA SER A 114 6.01 1.63 13.71
C SER A 114 6.84 1.68 15.00
N ARG A 115 6.77 0.64 15.83
CA ARG A 115 7.61 0.52 17.03
C ARG A 115 9.10 0.47 16.68
N ARG A 116 9.49 -0.32 15.68
CA ARG A 116 10.88 -0.39 15.21
C ARG A 116 11.37 0.96 14.69
N LEU A 117 10.56 1.66 13.89
CA LEU A 117 10.89 2.99 13.38
C LEU A 117 11.02 4.03 14.50
N TRP A 118 10.17 3.94 15.52
CA TRP A 118 10.28 4.78 16.71
C TRP A 118 11.63 4.59 17.42
N GLU A 119 12.06 3.34 17.62
CA GLU A 119 13.36 3.02 18.25
C GLU A 119 14.53 3.48 17.37
N GLN A 120 14.48 3.22 16.06
CA GLN A 120 15.55 3.59 15.13
C GLN A 120 15.71 5.09 14.90
N SER A 121 14.64 5.86 15.15
CA SER A 121 14.62 7.30 14.95
C SER A 121 14.75 8.09 16.26
N ASP A 122 15.10 7.44 17.37
CA ASP A 122 15.15 8.04 18.71
C ASP A 122 13.85 8.80 19.07
N GLY A 123 12.71 8.23 18.66
CA GLY A 123 11.38 8.78 18.89
C GLY A 123 10.93 9.89 17.94
N ALA A 124 11.70 10.20 16.88
CA ALA A 124 11.28 11.20 15.89
C ALA A 124 10.08 10.74 15.04
N PHE A 125 10.01 9.45 14.70
CA PHE A 125 8.82 8.82 14.13
C PHE A 125 8.00 8.17 15.25
N ASP A 126 6.83 8.71 15.56
CA ASP A 126 5.99 8.20 16.64
C ASP A 126 4.51 8.20 16.24
N VAL A 127 3.89 7.01 16.18
CA VAL A 127 2.47 6.86 15.84
C VAL A 127 1.55 7.15 17.03
N THR A 128 2.07 7.30 18.25
CA THR A 128 1.26 7.62 19.45
C THR A 128 0.95 9.11 19.59
N ILE A 129 1.40 9.95 18.65
CA ILE A 129 1.23 11.42 18.66
C ILE A 129 -0.19 11.89 18.33
N ARG A 130 -1.17 10.99 18.32
CA ARG A 130 -2.57 11.35 18.03
C ARG A 130 -3.10 12.47 18.93
N PRO A 131 -2.82 12.52 20.25
CA PRO A 131 -3.20 13.65 21.10
C PRO A 131 -2.63 14.98 20.63
N LEU A 132 -1.36 15.00 20.20
CA LEU A 132 -0.72 16.19 19.62
C LEU A 132 -1.37 16.61 18.31
N ILE A 133 -1.68 15.66 17.42
CA ILE A 133 -2.39 15.94 16.16
C ILE A 133 -3.74 16.59 16.45
N LEU A 134 -4.53 16.05 17.39
CA LEU A 134 -5.83 16.61 17.77
C LEU A 134 -5.72 18.02 18.35
N LEU A 135 -4.71 18.27 19.19
CA LEU A 135 -4.43 19.59 19.75
C LEU A 135 -4.15 20.62 18.65
N TRP A 136 -3.30 20.28 17.68
CA TRP A 136 -2.97 21.18 16.56
C TRP A 136 -4.12 21.37 15.59
N MET A 137 -4.95 20.34 15.35
CA MET A 137 -6.19 20.48 14.58
C MET A 137 -7.15 21.46 15.24
N GLN A 138 -7.30 21.42 16.56
CA GLN A 138 -8.12 22.39 17.30
C GLN A 138 -7.53 23.79 17.23
N ALA A 139 -6.22 23.94 17.45
CA ALA A 139 -5.54 25.22 17.34
C ALA A 139 -5.73 25.89 15.96
N GLY A 140 -5.70 25.10 14.88
CA GLY A 140 -5.99 25.59 13.53
C GLY A 140 -7.42 26.13 13.38
N ARG A 141 -8.41 25.51 14.03
CA ARG A 141 -9.79 26.02 14.07
C ARG A 141 -9.93 27.28 14.92
N ASP A 142 -9.18 27.36 16.02
CA ASP A 142 -9.21 28.49 16.94
C ASP A 142 -8.43 29.70 16.41
N GLY A 143 -7.60 29.51 15.37
CA GLY A 143 -6.77 30.56 14.78
C GLY A 143 -5.60 31.00 15.66
N ALA A 144 -5.25 30.22 16.69
CA ALA A 144 -4.19 30.54 17.64
C ALA A 144 -3.41 29.27 18.05
N PRO A 145 -2.09 29.36 18.28
CA PRO A 145 -1.29 28.22 18.70
C PRO A 145 -1.69 27.71 20.10
N PRO A 146 -1.47 26.42 20.40
CA PRO A 146 -1.71 25.89 21.74
C PRO A 146 -0.87 26.60 22.80
N THR A 147 -1.42 26.73 24.01
CA THR A 147 -0.62 27.19 25.16
C THR A 147 0.45 26.15 25.52
N ALA A 148 1.55 26.59 26.14
CA ALA A 148 2.62 25.70 26.58
C ALA A 148 2.11 24.58 27.51
N GLN A 149 1.14 24.88 28.37
CA GLN A 149 0.50 23.90 29.26
C GLN A 149 -0.24 22.81 28.49
N ARG A 150 -1.05 23.18 27.48
CA ARG A 150 -1.78 22.20 26.66
C ARG A 150 -0.84 21.35 25.82
N LEU A 151 0.22 21.96 25.29
CA LEU A 151 1.26 21.24 24.54
C LEU A 151 1.99 20.22 25.42
N ALA A 152 2.36 20.60 26.65
CA ALA A 152 3.00 19.69 27.60
C ALA A 152 2.08 18.51 27.97
N ALA A 153 0.79 18.77 28.21
CA ALA A 153 -0.19 17.71 28.48
C ALA A 153 -0.32 16.73 27.31
N ALA A 154 -0.47 17.23 26.07
CA ALA A 154 -0.58 16.36 24.90
C ALA A 154 0.71 15.54 24.63
N ARG A 155 1.89 16.07 24.97
CA ARG A 155 3.15 15.30 24.92
C ARG A 155 3.17 14.17 25.93
N GLU A 156 2.65 14.39 27.13
CA GLU A 156 2.57 13.37 28.18
C GLU A 156 1.63 12.22 27.81
N GLU A 157 0.62 12.49 26.98
CA GLU A 157 -0.33 11.51 26.45
C GLU A 157 0.18 10.80 25.18
N SER A 158 1.26 11.30 24.56
CA SER A 158 1.85 10.77 23.33
C SER A 158 3.09 9.93 23.65
N ARG A 159 2.87 8.77 24.28
CA ARG A 159 3.96 7.88 24.73
C ARG A 159 3.71 6.45 24.30
N TRP A 160 4.70 5.85 23.64
CA TRP A 160 4.70 4.40 23.38
C TRP A 160 4.59 3.53 24.64
N SER A 161 5.07 4.01 25.80
CA SER A 161 4.93 3.28 27.07
C SER A 161 3.47 3.10 27.52
N ASP A 162 2.53 3.82 26.91
CA ASP A 162 1.10 3.70 27.18
C ASP A 162 0.39 2.74 26.20
N LEU A 163 1.14 2.06 25.31
CA LEU A 163 0.63 1.08 24.35
C LEU A 163 1.42 -0.23 24.42
N GLU A 164 0.73 -1.32 24.74
CA GLU A 164 1.25 -2.69 24.76
C GLU A 164 0.77 -3.44 23.52
N LEU A 165 1.69 -4.05 22.76
CA LEU A 165 1.36 -4.84 21.58
C LEU A 165 1.36 -6.34 21.92
N HIS A 166 0.33 -7.04 21.45
CA HIS A 166 0.21 -8.49 21.51
C HIS A 166 0.34 -9.12 20.11
N ASP A 167 0.13 -10.43 20.00
CA ASP A 167 0.15 -11.13 18.71
C ASP A 167 -1.10 -10.88 17.86
N ASP A 168 -2.23 -10.72 18.51
CA ASP A 168 -3.57 -10.59 17.93
C ASP A 168 -4.23 -9.24 18.24
N GLY A 169 -3.49 -8.31 18.86
CA GLY A 169 -4.09 -7.06 19.30
C GLY A 169 -3.16 -6.09 20.00
N ALA A 170 -3.76 -5.11 20.67
CA ALA A 170 -3.06 -4.15 21.51
C ALA A 170 -3.91 -3.72 22.72
N VAL A 171 -3.22 -3.33 23.80
CA VAL A 171 -3.82 -2.75 25.01
C VAL A 171 -3.28 -1.34 25.20
N LYS A 172 -4.16 -0.40 25.55
CA LYS A 172 -3.76 0.93 26.00
C LYS A 172 -3.71 0.98 27.52
N HIS A 173 -2.67 1.55 28.12
CA HIS A 173 -2.59 1.72 29.58
C HIS A 173 -3.27 3.01 30.08
N LYS A 174 -3.51 3.97 29.19
CA LYS A 174 -4.27 5.20 29.48
C LYS A 174 -5.42 5.36 28.50
N ALA A 175 -6.54 5.89 28.97
CA ALA A 175 -7.70 6.16 28.12
C ALA A 175 -7.38 7.22 27.05
N THR A 176 -6.49 8.16 27.36
CA THR A 176 -6.04 9.24 26.47
C THR A 176 -5.00 8.80 25.44
N ALA A 177 -4.36 7.63 25.63
CA ALA A 177 -3.45 7.09 24.62
C ALA A 177 -4.25 6.82 23.33
N ALA A 178 -3.64 7.13 22.20
CA ALA A 178 -4.24 6.96 20.89
C ALA A 178 -3.16 6.90 19.81
N VAL A 179 -3.43 6.17 18.73
CA VAL A 179 -2.52 5.97 17.62
C VAL A 179 -3.00 6.65 16.34
N ASP A 180 -2.03 6.98 15.50
CA ASP A 180 -2.17 7.57 14.18
C ASP A 180 -1.19 6.91 13.20
N LEU A 181 -1.71 6.06 12.31
CA LEU A 181 -0.88 5.37 11.31
C LEU A 181 -0.68 6.18 10.03
N GLY A 182 -1.05 7.47 10.00
CA GLY A 182 -0.98 8.30 8.79
C GLY A 182 0.42 8.45 8.20
N GLY A 183 1.47 8.27 9.02
CA GLY A 183 2.87 8.34 8.60
C GLY A 183 3.43 7.06 7.98
N ILE A 184 2.68 5.93 7.98
CA ILE A 184 3.18 4.63 7.51
C ILE A 184 2.15 3.82 6.71
N ALA A 185 0.86 3.92 7.03
CA ALA A 185 -0.18 3.06 6.46
C ALA A 185 -0.26 3.15 4.92
N LYS A 186 -0.03 4.33 4.33
CA LYS A 186 -0.03 4.48 2.87
C LYS A 186 1.10 3.72 2.20
N GLY A 187 2.30 3.74 2.79
CA GLY A 187 3.43 2.97 2.28
C GLY A 187 3.13 1.47 2.35
N TYR A 188 2.63 1.01 3.49
CA TYR A 188 2.17 -0.37 3.65
C TYR A 188 1.10 -0.77 2.61
N GLY A 189 0.10 0.10 2.38
CA GLY A 189 -0.92 -0.14 1.36
C GLY A 189 -0.34 -0.24 -0.05
N ILE A 190 0.66 0.59 -0.40
CA ILE A 190 1.36 0.51 -1.68
C ILE A 190 2.11 -0.82 -1.82
N ASP A 191 2.85 -1.23 -0.79
CA ASP A 191 3.59 -2.49 -0.80
C ASP A 191 2.64 -3.67 -1.01
N ARG A 192 1.52 -3.69 -0.27
CA ARG A 192 0.48 -4.71 -0.38
C ARG A 192 -0.22 -4.72 -1.74
N ALA A 193 -0.46 -3.56 -2.33
CA ALA A 193 -1.06 -3.43 -3.66
C ALA A 193 -0.13 -3.92 -4.79
N VAL A 194 1.19 -3.83 -4.61
CA VAL A 194 2.17 -4.39 -5.57
C VAL A 194 2.26 -5.92 -5.46
N GLU A 195 1.97 -6.49 -4.30
CA GLU A 195 1.99 -7.94 -4.05
C GLU A 195 0.70 -8.66 -4.45
N ALA A 196 -0.41 -7.93 -4.62
CA ALA A 196 -1.74 -8.47 -4.95
C ALA A 196 -1.81 -8.97 -6.40
#